data_AF-A0A2P5M147-F1
#
_entry.id   AF-A0A2P5M147-F1
#
_cell.length_a   1.000
_cell.length_b   1.000
_cell.length_c   1.000
_cell.angle_alpha   90.00
_cell.angle_beta   90.00
_cell.angle_gamma   90.00
#
_symmetry.space_group_name_H-M   'P 1'
#
loop_
_entity.id
_entity.type
_entity.pdbx_description
1 polymer ?
#
loop_
_entity_poly.entity_id
_entity_poly.type
_entity_poly.pdbx_seq_one_letter_code
_entity_poly.pdbx_strand_id
1 'polypeptide(L)' 'MSTFPQRVFSGVQSTGNLHLGNYLGAIVKFVELQKNFDCM' A
#
# COMPACT_ATOMS: atom_id res chain seq x y z
N MET A 1 -25.04 -8.82 -11.32
CA MET A 1 -23.72 -8.20 -11.47
C MET A 1 -22.89 -8.64 -10.28
N SER A 2 -21.74 -9.28 -10.48
CA SER A 2 -20.84 -9.65 -9.39
C SER A 2 -20.16 -8.39 -8.84
N THR A 3 -20.27 -8.14 -7.54
CA THR A 3 -19.54 -7.07 -6.85
C THR A 3 -18.12 -7.55 -6.57
N PHE A 4 -17.13 -6.94 -7.20
CA PHE A 4 -15.72 -7.24 -6.92
C PHE A 4 -15.22 -6.37 -5.76
N PRO A 5 -14.37 -6.90 -4.86
CA PRO A 5 -13.74 -6.09 -3.84
C PRO A 5 -12.80 -5.06 -4.48
N GLN A 6 -12.78 -3.85 -3.94
CA GLN A 6 -11.81 -2.84 -4.34
C GLN A 6 -10.42 -3.24 -3.82
N ARG A 7 -9.44 -3.30 -4.73
CA ARG A 7 -8.08 -3.74 -4.45
C ARG A 7 -7.07 -2.62 -4.62
N VAL A 8 -6.03 -2.64 -3.78
CA VAL A 8 -4.91 -1.70 -3.84
C VAL A 8 -3.62 -2.50 -3.98
N PHE A 9 -2.79 -2.15 -4.97
CA PHE A 9 -1.50 -2.77 -5.18
C PHE A 9 -0.38 -1.74 -4.95
N SER A 10 0.65 -2.09 -4.18
CA SER A 10 1.80 -1.21 -3.94
C SER A 10 3.12 -1.90 -4.25
N GLY A 11 3.87 -1.33 -5.20
CA GLY A 11 5.22 -1.79 -5.54
C GLY A 11 6.29 -1.06 -4.72
N VAL A 12 7.19 -1.81 -4.09
CA VAL A 12 8.39 -1.29 -3.43
C VAL A 12 9.62 -1.96 -4.03
N GLN A 13 10.61 -1.17 -4.44
CA GLN A 13 11.85 -1.70 -4.98
C GLN A 13 12.67 -2.37 -3.87
N SER A 14 13.20 -3.58 -4.11
CA SER A 14 13.98 -4.36 -3.15
C SER A 14 15.43 -3.88 -3.01
N THR A 15 15.65 -2.56 -2.86
CA THR A 15 16.99 -1.96 -2.74
C THR A 15 17.47 -1.82 -1.29
N GLY A 16 16.58 -2.04 -0.31
CA GLY A 16 16.88 -1.87 1.12
C GLY A 16 17.00 -0.42 1.60
N ASN A 17 17.07 0.55 0.70
CA ASN A 17 17.22 1.98 1.02
C ASN A 17 15.84 2.66 1.16
N LEU A 18 15.12 2.32 2.23
CA LEU A 18 13.89 3.03 2.59
C LEU A 18 14.22 4.32 3.34
N HIS A 19 13.83 5.46 2.77
CA HIS A 19 13.97 6.76 3.42
C HIS A 19 12.75 7.10 4.27
N LEU A 20 12.93 8.01 5.24
CA LEU A 20 11.85 8.53 6.08
C LEU A 20 10.70 9.13 5.24
N GLY A 21 11.03 9.76 4.11
CA GLY A 21 10.05 10.27 3.15
C GLY A 21 9.16 9.17 2.55
N ASN A 22 9.73 8.00 2.24
CA ASN A 22 8.96 6.84 1.75
C ASN A 22 8.01 6.33 2.84
N TYR A 23 8.51 6.27 4.08
CA TYR A 23 7.73 5.81 5.22
C TYR A 23 6.51 6.71 5.47
N LEU A 24 6.75 8.01 5.70
CA LEU A 24 5.70 8.98 6.01
C LEU A 24 4.80 9.29 4.80
N GLY A 25 5.36 9.27 3.59
CA GLY A 25 4.66 9.66 2.37
C GLY A 25 3.80 8.55 1.77
N ALA A 26 4.24 7.29 1.87
CA ALA A 26 3.60 6.16 1.19
C ALA A 26 3.30 4.98 2.13
N ILE A 27 4.27 4.48 2.90
CA ILE A 27 4.09 3.23 3.67
C ILE A 27 3.01 3.39 4.75
N VAL A 28 3.03 4.48 5.51
CA VAL A 28 2.01 4.74 6.55
C VAL A 28 0.60 4.78 5.95
N LYS A 29 0.45 5.42 4.78
CA LYS A 29 -0.84 5.48 4.08
C LYS A 29 -1.26 4.11 3.55
N PHE A 30 -0.32 3.33 3.02
CA PHE A 30 -0.61 1.98 2.55
C PHE A 30 -1.08 1.06 3.68
N VAL A 31 -0.49 1.16 4.87
CA VAL A 31 -0.95 0.44 6.08
C VAL A 31 -2.37 0.87 6.47
N GLU A 32 -2.71 2.15 6.36
CA GLU A 32 -4.06 2.62 6.65
C GLU A 32 -5.10 2.08 5.66
N LEU A 33 -4.74 1.96 4.37
CA LEU A 33 -5.61 1.41 3.32
C LEU A 33 -5.97 -0.06 3.54
N GLN A 34 -5.11 -0.85 4.19
CA GLN A 34 -5.37 -2.27 4.50
C GLN A 34 -6.61 -2.48 5.40
N LYS A 35 -7.08 -1.43 6.10
CA LYS A 35 -8.31 -1.50 6.91
C LYS A 35 -9.58 -1.53 6.05
N ASN A 36 -9.52 -0.96 4.84
CA ASN A 36 -10.69 -0.69 4.01
C ASN A 36 -10.66 -1.44 2.66
N PHE A 37 -9.47 -1.89 2.22
CA PHE A 37 -9.25 -2.48 0.91
C PHE A 37 -8.46 -3.78 1.00
N ASP A 38 -8.65 -4.64 0.01
CA ASP A 38 -7.84 -5.85 -0.20
C ASP A 38 -6.50 -5.42 -0.83
N CYS A 39 -5.42 -5.45 -0.04
CA CYS A 39 -4.11 -4.93 -0.44
C CYS A 39 -3.13 -6.05 -0.82
N MET A 40 -2.35 -5.80 -1.88
CA MET A 40 -1.35 -6.71 -2.44
C MET A 40 -0.01 -6.01 -2.66
#